data_AF-A0A2W1LVL0-F1
#
_entry.id   AF-A0A2W1LVL0-F1
#
_cell.length_a   1.000
_cell.length_b   1.000
_cell.length_c   1.000
_cell.angle_alpha   90.00
_cell.angle_beta   90.00
_cell.angle_gamma   90.00
#
_symmetry.space_group_name_H-M   'P 1'
#
loop_
_entity.id
_entity.type
_entity.pdbx_description
1 polymer ?
#
loop_
_entity_poly.entity_id
_entity_poly.type
_entity_poly.pdbx_seq_one_letter_code
_entity_poly.pdbx_strand_id
1 'polypeptide(L)'
;MMVVPVRKLREGDRLGAPVYFNDGRMLMPKGTVLNISLITVLGGLNVDTVMIDNMAAGHKQSTHPAHKAEELQRAAYETALKVFTDAERSGSFQAGAVMELATGLAAFAVESPVFPLVERLKGDGSKWSELAAHSARVCMLAVATGRQLPYTGQHLRMLAVGSLLHDIGYAGKDQAQSRTEHPQRGYEMIRRLPDLPLLSAHIVLEHHEELSGKGFPRGLRGDQVRLSAQICGIANTYDRYVNGEQPGSHKEGIEHLLSKIKVSYDGAAVRAFIQAVSE
;
A
#
# COMPACT_ATOMS: atom_id res chain seq x y z
N MET A 1 36.34 0.73 7.59
CA MET A 1 35.65 -0.42 8.23
C MET A 1 35.07 0.01 9.56
N MET A 2 33.87 -0.45 9.89
CA MET A 2 33.17 -0.12 11.13
C MET A 2 32.55 -1.40 11.71
N VAL A 3 32.61 -1.56 13.03
CA VAL A 3 31.88 -2.63 13.72
C VAL A 3 30.43 -2.19 13.88
N VAL A 4 29.50 -2.97 13.33
CA VAL A 4 28.07 -2.67 13.32
C VAL A 4 27.33 -3.78 14.06
N PRO A 5 26.46 -3.46 15.03
CA PRO A 5 25.58 -4.45 15.65
C PRO A 5 24.68 -5.13 14.61
N VAL A 6 24.44 -6.44 14.72
CA VAL A 6 23.63 -7.18 13.74
C VAL A 6 22.22 -6.58 13.57
N ARG A 7 21.62 -6.11 14.67
CA ARG A 7 20.33 -5.38 14.68
C ARG A 7 20.31 -4.05 13.90
N LYS A 8 21.47 -3.51 13.55
CA LYS A 8 21.62 -2.26 12.77
C LYS A 8 22.08 -2.51 11.33
N LEU A 9 22.27 -3.77 10.95
CA LEU A 9 22.64 -4.14 9.59
C LEU A 9 21.49 -3.86 8.64
N ARG A 10 21.85 -3.42 7.44
CA ARG A 10 20.93 -3.19 6.34
C ARG A 10 21.31 -4.10 5.19
N GLU A 11 20.31 -4.49 4.42
CA GLU A 11 20.55 -5.17 3.16
C GLU A 11 21.45 -4.30 2.26
N GLY A 12 22.44 -4.94 1.61
CA GLY A 12 23.48 -4.27 0.85
C GLY A 12 24.76 -3.97 1.64
N ASP A 13 24.74 -4.06 2.97
CA ASP A 13 25.95 -3.93 3.79
C ASP A 13 26.97 -5.01 3.39
N ARG A 14 28.24 -4.63 3.25
CA ARG A 14 29.30 -5.55 2.84
C ARG A 14 30.18 -5.92 4.02
N LEU A 15 30.35 -7.22 4.28
CA LEU A 15 31.24 -7.71 5.33
C LEU A 15 32.69 -7.26 5.08
N GLY A 16 33.26 -6.54 6.03
CA GLY A 16 34.67 -6.14 6.07
C GLY A 16 35.60 -7.23 6.61
N ALA A 17 35.08 -8.25 7.27
CA ALA A 17 35.82 -9.40 7.77
C ALA A 17 34.99 -10.69 7.60
N PRO A 18 35.63 -11.87 7.51
CA PRO A 18 34.89 -13.13 7.53
C PRO A 18 34.20 -13.35 8.88
N VAL A 19 33.03 -13.99 8.85
CA VAL A 19 32.27 -14.41 10.04
C VAL A 19 32.45 -15.91 10.21
N TYR A 20 32.63 -16.35 11.45
CA TYR A 20 32.87 -17.75 11.80
C TYR A 20 31.80 -18.25 12.78
N PHE A 21 31.56 -19.55 12.77
CA PHE A 21 30.86 -20.25 13.83
C PHE A 21 31.74 -20.36 15.09
N ASN A 22 31.11 -20.68 16.23
CA ASN A 22 31.82 -20.91 17.49
C ASN A 22 32.81 -22.09 17.42
N ASP A 23 32.63 -23.01 16.47
CA ASP A 23 33.53 -24.15 16.22
C ASP A 23 34.71 -23.82 15.28
N GLY A 24 34.86 -22.56 14.88
CA GLY A 24 35.94 -22.08 14.02
C GLY A 24 35.71 -22.28 12.52
N ARG A 25 34.60 -22.90 12.10
CA ARG A 25 34.26 -22.98 10.67
C ARG A 25 33.81 -21.61 10.15
N MET A 26 34.24 -21.26 8.95
CA MET A 26 33.83 -20.01 8.32
C MET A 26 32.36 -20.08 7.88
N LEU A 27 31.55 -19.14 8.35
CA LEU A 27 30.15 -18.98 7.98
C LEU A 27 30.02 -18.13 6.71
N MET A 28 30.69 -16.97 6.68
CA MET A 28 30.64 -16.04 5.54
C MET A 28 32.03 -15.46 5.27
N PRO A 29 32.49 -15.42 4.01
CA PRO A 29 33.76 -14.78 3.67
C PRO A 29 33.68 -13.24 3.75
N LYS A 30 34.84 -12.59 3.91
CA LYS A 30 34.97 -11.14 3.72
C LYS A 30 34.49 -10.75 2.31
N GLY A 31 33.81 -9.62 2.22
CA GLY A 31 33.28 -9.10 0.97
C GLY A 31 31.89 -9.59 0.62
N THR A 32 31.29 -10.50 1.41
CA THR A 32 29.89 -10.91 1.27
C THR A 32 28.98 -9.69 1.40
N VAL A 33 28.08 -9.52 0.43
CA VAL A 33 27.01 -8.52 0.49
C VAL A 33 25.83 -9.15 1.22
N LEU A 34 25.42 -8.54 2.32
CA LEU A 34 24.37 -9.06 3.18
C LEU A 34 23.00 -8.82 2.55
N ASN A 35 22.21 -9.86 2.44
CA ASN A 35 20.77 -9.79 2.19
C ASN A 35 20.00 -10.07 3.49
N ILE A 36 18.69 -9.90 3.48
CA ILE A 36 17.86 -10.12 4.68
C ILE A 36 18.03 -11.54 5.24
N SER A 37 18.06 -12.57 4.38
CA SER A 37 18.25 -13.96 4.83
C SER A 37 19.56 -14.16 5.58
N LEU A 38 20.66 -13.56 5.10
CA LEU A 38 21.96 -13.60 5.77
C LEU A 38 21.94 -12.82 7.09
N ILE A 39 21.26 -11.67 7.14
CA ILE A 39 21.06 -10.90 8.38
C ILE A 39 20.26 -11.70 9.40
N THR A 40 19.20 -12.39 8.97
CA THR A 40 18.39 -13.29 9.83
C THR A 40 19.23 -14.46 10.34
N VAL A 41 20.06 -15.07 9.51
CA VAL A 41 20.99 -16.13 9.93
C VAL A 41 21.98 -15.60 10.98
N LEU A 42 22.54 -14.40 10.79
CA LEU A 42 23.43 -13.78 11.78
C LEU A 42 22.71 -13.53 13.11
N GLY A 43 21.46 -13.06 13.07
CA GLY A 43 20.63 -12.87 14.26
C GLY A 43 20.29 -14.18 14.98
N GLY A 44 19.96 -15.23 14.23
CA GLY A 44 19.64 -16.56 14.78
C GLY A 44 20.84 -17.30 15.36
N LEU A 45 22.06 -16.93 14.95
CA LEU A 45 23.31 -17.50 15.46
C LEU A 45 23.88 -16.74 16.66
N ASN A 46 23.14 -15.77 17.24
CA ASN A 46 23.60 -14.90 18.33
C ASN A 46 24.92 -14.17 17.99
N VAL A 47 25.11 -13.78 16.74
CA VAL A 47 26.22 -12.89 16.38
C VAL A 47 25.82 -11.47 16.80
N ASP A 48 26.54 -10.88 17.76
CA ASP A 48 26.19 -9.56 18.28
C ASP A 48 26.58 -8.43 17.32
N THR A 49 27.76 -8.55 16.70
CA THR A 49 28.35 -7.52 15.84
C THR A 49 29.12 -8.13 14.68
N VAL A 50 29.18 -7.40 13.56
CA VAL A 50 30.00 -7.76 12.40
C VAL A 50 30.78 -6.53 11.91
N MET A 51 31.93 -6.75 11.27
CA MET A 51 32.67 -5.68 10.60
C MET A 51 32.06 -5.41 9.23
N ILE A 52 31.73 -4.15 8.95
CA ILE A 52 31.25 -3.69 7.64
C ILE A 52 32.31 -2.81 6.97
N ASP A 53 32.49 -3.01 5.67
CA ASP A 53 33.32 -2.16 4.82
C ASP A 53 32.45 -1.08 4.18
N ASN A 54 32.73 0.19 4.51
CA ASN A 54 31.88 1.35 4.16
C ASN A 54 32.26 1.97 2.81
N MET A 55 33.03 1.26 1.99
CA MET A 55 33.23 1.62 0.59
C MET A 55 31.93 1.34 -0.15
N ALA A 56 31.13 2.40 -0.34
CA ALA A 56 29.88 2.48 -1.10
C ALA A 56 29.67 1.30 -2.07
N ALA A 57 29.20 0.18 -1.53
CA ALA A 57 28.67 -0.88 -2.36
C ALA A 57 27.34 -0.31 -2.84
N GLY A 58 27.35 0.21 -4.08
CA GLY A 58 26.17 0.71 -4.75
C GLY A 58 25.03 -0.26 -4.47
N HIS A 59 23.95 0.26 -3.89
CA HIS A 59 22.79 -0.52 -3.49
C HIS A 59 22.32 -1.30 -4.71
N LYS A 60 22.72 -2.57 -4.81
CA LYS A 60 22.12 -3.46 -5.80
C LYS A 60 20.72 -3.71 -5.28
N GLN A 61 19.73 -3.24 -6.04
CA GLN A 61 18.31 -3.51 -5.80
C GLN A 61 18.13 -4.97 -5.40
N SER A 62 17.63 -5.19 -4.18
CA SER A 62 17.32 -6.52 -3.70
C SER A 62 16.24 -7.14 -4.59
N THR A 63 16.45 -8.40 -4.98
CA THR A 63 15.43 -9.18 -5.70
C THR A 63 14.51 -9.95 -4.74
N HIS A 64 14.67 -9.78 -3.42
CA HIS A 64 13.86 -10.51 -2.44
C HIS A 64 12.41 -9.96 -2.43
N PRO A 65 11.38 -10.82 -2.48
CA PRO A 65 9.98 -10.38 -2.52
C PRO A 65 9.60 -9.41 -1.39
N ALA A 66 10.05 -9.67 -0.16
CA ALA A 66 9.82 -8.80 0.99
C ALA A 66 10.40 -7.38 0.83
N HIS A 67 11.63 -7.24 0.31
CA HIS A 67 12.24 -5.92 0.09
C HIS A 67 11.50 -5.15 -0.99
N LYS A 68 11.12 -5.84 -2.08
CA LYS A 68 10.31 -5.24 -3.15
C LYS A 68 8.93 -4.81 -2.63
N ALA A 69 8.34 -5.56 -1.69
CA ALA A 69 7.08 -5.18 -1.06
C ALA A 69 7.22 -3.89 -0.23
N GLU A 70 8.30 -3.77 0.54
CA GLU A 70 8.60 -2.57 1.34
C GLU A 70 8.95 -1.36 0.46
N GLU A 71 9.68 -1.57 -0.64
CA GLU A 71 9.93 -0.53 -1.65
C GLU A 71 8.63 -0.02 -2.27
N LEU A 72 7.72 -0.92 -2.67
CA LEU A 72 6.44 -0.55 -3.25
C LEU A 72 5.53 0.15 -2.22
N GLN A 73 5.55 -0.30 -0.97
CA GLN A 73 4.85 0.37 0.12
C GLN A 73 5.35 1.81 0.30
N ARG A 74 6.67 1.98 0.37
CA ARG A 74 7.28 3.30 0.52
C ARG A 74 6.97 4.19 -0.69
N ALA A 75 7.09 3.64 -1.90
CA ALA A 75 6.74 4.35 -3.13
C ALA A 75 5.25 4.75 -3.17
N ALA A 76 4.35 3.90 -2.67
CA ALA A 76 2.93 4.21 -2.56
C ALA A 76 2.67 5.40 -1.62
N TYR A 77 3.30 5.39 -0.44
CA TYR A 77 3.21 6.49 0.51
C TYR A 77 3.78 7.80 -0.05
N GLU A 78 5.00 7.77 -0.57
CA GLU A 78 5.68 8.96 -1.12
C GLU A 78 4.91 9.55 -2.31
N THR A 79 4.38 8.69 -3.19
CA THR A 79 3.57 9.11 -4.34
C THR A 79 2.26 9.74 -3.87
N ALA A 80 1.55 9.11 -2.93
CA ALA A 80 0.31 9.66 -2.38
C ALA A 80 0.55 11.03 -1.73
N LEU A 81 1.58 11.15 -0.87
CA LEU A 81 1.93 12.40 -0.21
C LEU A 81 2.22 13.52 -1.21
N LYS A 82 3.02 13.22 -2.24
CA LYS A 82 3.32 14.17 -3.31
C LYS A 82 2.05 14.59 -4.06
N VAL A 83 1.17 13.64 -4.39
CA VAL A 83 -0.09 13.93 -5.09
C VAL A 83 -1.00 14.84 -4.26
N PHE A 84 -1.20 14.56 -2.98
CA PHE A 84 -2.05 15.39 -2.11
C PHE A 84 -1.50 16.82 -1.97
N THR A 85 -0.20 16.95 -1.73
CA THR A 85 0.45 18.27 -1.58
C THR A 85 0.47 19.07 -2.89
N ASP A 86 0.69 18.42 -4.04
CA ASP A 86 0.61 19.08 -5.35
C ASP A 86 -0.81 19.53 -5.67
N ALA A 87 -1.81 18.68 -5.37
CA ALA A 87 -3.22 18.99 -5.57
C ALA A 87 -3.68 20.18 -4.71
N GLU A 88 -3.26 20.24 -3.44
CA GLU A 88 -3.54 21.39 -2.56
C GLU A 88 -2.93 22.68 -3.12
N ARG A 89 -1.68 22.62 -3.57
CA ARG A 89 -0.95 23.81 -4.03
C ARG A 89 -1.41 24.32 -5.39
N SER A 90 -1.77 23.41 -6.31
CA SER A 90 -1.95 23.74 -7.73
C SER A 90 -3.31 23.36 -8.31
N GLY A 91 -4.13 22.58 -7.59
CA GLY A 91 -5.37 22.00 -8.12
C GLY A 91 -5.15 20.83 -9.08
N SER A 92 -3.91 20.35 -9.22
CA SER A 92 -3.53 19.26 -10.12
C SER A 92 -2.29 18.50 -9.59
N PHE A 93 -1.89 17.42 -10.25
CA PHE A 93 -0.72 16.62 -9.90
C PHE A 93 -0.17 15.88 -11.13
N GLN A 94 1.03 15.31 -11.00
CA GLN A 94 1.70 14.58 -12.08
C GLN A 94 1.20 13.13 -12.17
N ALA A 95 0.51 12.79 -13.26
CA ALA A 95 -0.06 11.46 -13.49
C ALA A 95 1.01 10.36 -13.71
N GLY A 96 2.17 10.70 -14.27
CA GLY A 96 3.21 9.73 -14.63
C GLY A 96 3.68 8.87 -13.45
N ALA A 97 3.97 9.49 -12.29
CA ALA A 97 4.40 8.77 -11.09
C ALA A 97 3.33 7.82 -10.56
N VAL A 98 2.05 8.22 -10.64
CA VAL A 98 0.91 7.38 -10.24
C VAL A 98 0.79 6.16 -11.15
N MET A 99 0.98 6.32 -12.46
CA MET A 99 0.91 5.23 -13.43
C MET A 99 2.09 4.25 -13.31
N GLU A 100 3.29 4.76 -13.03
CA GLU A 100 4.48 3.93 -12.78
C GLU A 100 4.28 3.07 -11.53
N LEU A 101 3.86 3.68 -10.43
CA LEU A 101 3.52 2.97 -9.20
C LEU A 101 2.41 1.93 -9.43
N ALA A 102 1.33 2.31 -10.12
CA ALA A 102 0.23 1.39 -10.42
C ALA A 102 0.70 0.18 -11.23
N THR A 103 1.64 0.39 -12.16
CA THR A 103 2.25 -0.70 -12.95
C THR A 103 3.09 -1.62 -12.07
N GLY A 104 3.93 -1.04 -11.20
CA GLY A 104 4.72 -1.80 -10.23
C GLY A 104 3.84 -2.62 -9.28
N LEU A 105 2.80 -2.00 -8.71
CA LEU A 105 1.84 -2.65 -7.82
C LEU A 105 1.06 -3.75 -8.53
N ALA A 106 0.62 -3.55 -9.78
CA ALA A 106 -0.11 -4.55 -10.54
C ALA A 106 0.78 -5.76 -10.94
N ALA A 107 2.06 -5.53 -11.18
CA ALA A 107 3.03 -6.57 -11.51
C ALA A 107 3.60 -7.32 -10.28
N PHE A 108 3.45 -6.75 -9.08
CA PHE A 108 3.98 -7.34 -7.85
C PHE A 108 3.25 -8.62 -7.45
N ALA A 109 3.86 -9.79 -7.62
CA ALA A 109 3.31 -11.05 -7.16
C ALA A 109 3.23 -11.07 -5.62
N VAL A 110 2.08 -11.48 -5.08
CA VAL A 110 1.79 -11.56 -3.64
C VAL A 110 2.45 -12.82 -3.07
N GLU A 111 3.78 -12.86 -3.04
CA GLU A 111 4.50 -13.82 -2.20
C GLU A 111 4.69 -13.28 -0.77
N SER A 112 4.17 -12.08 -0.48
CA SER A 112 4.27 -11.43 0.82
C SER A 112 2.89 -11.08 1.35
N PRO A 113 2.58 -11.46 2.61
CA PRO A 113 1.33 -11.09 3.27
C PRO A 113 1.11 -9.58 3.22
N VAL A 114 -0.04 -9.13 2.69
CA VAL A 114 -0.31 -7.70 2.54
C VAL A 114 -0.58 -7.02 3.89
N PHE A 115 -1.18 -7.75 4.84
CA PHE A 115 -1.61 -7.19 6.11
C PHE A 115 -0.45 -6.68 6.99
N PRO A 116 0.63 -7.46 7.23
CA PRO A 116 1.80 -6.98 7.98
C PRO A 116 2.53 -5.80 7.32
N LEU A 117 2.42 -5.65 5.99
CA LEU A 117 2.94 -4.46 5.32
C LEU A 117 2.10 -3.26 5.75
N VAL A 118 0.79 -3.28 5.47
CA VAL A 118 -0.06 -2.11 5.70
C VAL A 118 -0.15 -1.70 7.18
N GLU A 119 -0.13 -2.65 8.11
CA GLU A 119 -0.15 -2.37 9.56
C GLU A 119 1.05 -1.53 10.04
N ARG A 120 2.22 -1.70 9.39
CA ARG A 120 3.45 -0.96 9.74
C ARG A 120 3.50 0.44 9.15
N LEU A 121 2.66 0.76 8.17
CA LEU A 121 2.70 2.06 7.50
C LEU A 121 1.89 3.09 8.26
N LYS A 122 2.56 4.08 8.86
CA LYS A 122 1.93 5.19 9.57
C LYS A 122 2.39 6.54 9.02
N GLY A 123 1.54 7.55 9.16
CA GLY A 123 1.92 8.93 8.90
C GLY A 123 2.82 9.49 10.00
N ASP A 124 3.30 10.71 9.78
CA ASP A 124 4.07 11.51 10.74
C ASP A 124 3.17 12.37 11.66
N GLY A 125 1.86 12.15 11.63
CA GLY A 125 0.85 12.94 12.34
C GLY A 125 0.36 14.18 11.60
N SER A 126 0.99 14.59 10.49
CA SER A 126 0.45 15.65 9.65
C SER A 126 -0.73 15.15 8.82
N LYS A 127 -1.69 16.04 8.56
CA LYS A 127 -2.91 15.74 7.79
C LYS A 127 -2.62 15.00 6.46
N TRP A 128 -1.66 15.50 5.67
CA TRP A 128 -1.34 14.91 4.37
C TRP A 128 -0.56 13.62 4.49
N SER A 129 0.28 13.48 5.50
CA SER A 129 0.98 12.23 5.78
C SER A 129 0.00 11.14 6.21
N GLU A 130 -0.96 11.43 7.10
CA GLU A 130 -1.99 10.48 7.51
C GLU A 130 -2.86 10.05 6.33
N LEU A 131 -3.32 11.00 5.51
CA LEU A 131 -4.13 10.70 4.34
C LEU A 131 -3.34 9.93 3.26
N ALA A 132 -2.05 10.21 3.11
CA ALA A 132 -1.16 9.46 2.22
C ALA A 132 -0.93 8.03 2.69
N ALA A 133 -0.69 7.83 3.99
CA ALA A 133 -0.55 6.51 4.59
C ALA A 133 -1.84 5.70 4.42
N HIS A 134 -3.01 6.31 4.70
CA HIS A 134 -4.32 5.71 4.44
C HIS A 134 -4.48 5.29 2.97
N SER A 135 -4.22 6.20 2.04
CA SER A 135 -4.37 5.94 0.61
C SER A 135 -3.44 4.84 0.10
N ALA A 136 -2.20 4.78 0.62
CA ALA A 136 -1.26 3.73 0.30
C ALA A 136 -1.73 2.36 0.81
N ARG A 137 -2.20 2.27 2.07
CA ARG A 137 -2.75 1.02 2.64
C ARG A 137 -3.98 0.55 1.89
N VAL A 138 -4.93 1.44 1.61
CA VAL A 138 -6.14 1.14 0.82
C VAL A 138 -5.79 0.66 -0.58
N CYS A 139 -4.83 1.30 -1.25
CA CYS A 139 -4.36 0.87 -2.57
C CYS A 139 -3.79 -0.56 -2.55
N MET A 140 -2.88 -0.86 -1.61
CA MET A 140 -2.28 -2.18 -1.50
C MET A 140 -3.32 -3.26 -1.18
N LEU A 141 -4.22 -3.00 -0.24
CA LEU A 141 -5.32 -3.90 0.11
C LEU A 141 -6.28 -4.14 -1.07
N ALA A 142 -6.64 -3.09 -1.81
CA ALA A 142 -7.51 -3.19 -2.97
C ALA A 142 -6.87 -4.00 -4.10
N VAL A 143 -5.59 -3.76 -4.40
CA VAL A 143 -4.86 -4.53 -5.42
C VAL A 143 -4.73 -6.00 -5.01
N ALA A 144 -4.42 -6.29 -3.75
CA ALA A 144 -4.36 -7.66 -3.24
C ALA A 144 -5.73 -8.35 -3.34
N THR A 145 -6.82 -7.66 -3.00
CA THR A 145 -8.20 -8.15 -3.15
C THR A 145 -8.55 -8.42 -4.60
N GLY A 146 -8.20 -7.50 -5.51
CA GLY A 146 -8.46 -7.64 -6.94
C GLY A 146 -7.81 -8.88 -7.54
N ARG A 147 -6.66 -9.32 -7.04
CA ARG A 147 -5.98 -10.54 -7.49
C ARG A 147 -6.69 -11.83 -7.14
N GLN A 148 -7.49 -11.82 -6.07
CA GLN A 148 -8.34 -12.94 -5.70
C GLN A 148 -9.61 -13.02 -6.58
N LEU A 149 -9.76 -12.08 -7.52
CA LEU A 149 -10.84 -11.99 -8.49
C LEU A 149 -10.25 -12.10 -9.92
N PRO A 150 -11.09 -12.20 -10.97
CA PRO A 150 -10.65 -12.27 -12.37
C PRO A 150 -9.96 -11.01 -12.92
N TYR A 151 -9.39 -10.14 -12.07
CA TYR A 151 -8.71 -8.92 -12.51
C TYR A 151 -7.29 -9.26 -12.96
N THR A 152 -6.94 -8.77 -14.15
CA THR A 152 -5.62 -8.93 -14.77
C THR A 152 -4.97 -7.56 -14.95
N GLY A 153 -3.71 -7.53 -15.42
CA GLY A 153 -2.82 -6.37 -15.42
C GLY A 153 -3.48 -4.99 -15.60
N GLN A 154 -4.32 -4.78 -16.61
CA GLN A 154 -4.98 -3.48 -16.81
C GLN A 154 -6.04 -3.17 -15.74
N HIS A 155 -6.87 -4.15 -15.36
CA HIS A 155 -7.84 -4.00 -14.27
C HIS A 155 -7.16 -3.68 -12.95
N LEU A 156 -6.05 -4.37 -12.63
CA LEU A 156 -5.27 -4.11 -11.42
C LEU A 156 -4.61 -2.73 -11.43
N ARG A 157 -4.07 -2.27 -12.57
CA ARG A 157 -3.55 -0.90 -12.69
C ARG A 157 -4.63 0.14 -12.47
N MET A 158 -5.80 -0.03 -13.09
CA MET A 158 -6.92 0.90 -12.90
C MET A 158 -7.39 0.93 -11.45
N LEU A 159 -7.45 -0.22 -10.79
CA LEU A 159 -7.77 -0.34 -9.38
C LEU A 159 -6.73 0.35 -8.50
N ALA A 160 -5.43 0.13 -8.76
CA ALA A 160 -4.36 0.79 -8.03
C ALA A 160 -4.44 2.32 -8.12
N VAL A 161 -4.62 2.86 -9.34
CA VAL A 161 -4.80 4.31 -9.54
C VAL A 161 -6.02 4.83 -8.79
N GLY A 162 -7.18 4.17 -8.95
CA GLY A 162 -8.43 4.61 -8.33
C GLY A 162 -8.38 4.56 -6.80
N SER A 163 -7.79 3.50 -6.24
CA SER A 163 -7.68 3.32 -4.78
C SER A 163 -6.61 4.21 -4.15
N LEU A 164 -5.50 4.49 -4.83
CA LEU A 164 -4.50 5.46 -4.34
C LEU A 164 -5.06 6.89 -4.29
N LEU A 165 -5.99 7.21 -5.20
CA LEU A 165 -6.52 8.57 -5.37
C LEU A 165 -7.93 8.75 -4.81
N HIS A 166 -8.50 7.76 -4.14
CA HIS A 166 -9.93 7.76 -3.75
C HIS A 166 -10.33 8.97 -2.90
N ASP A 167 -9.40 9.48 -2.08
CA ASP A 167 -9.61 10.62 -1.19
C ASP A 167 -9.01 11.94 -1.72
N ILE A 168 -8.55 12.01 -2.99
CA ILE A 168 -7.88 13.20 -3.56
C ILE A 168 -8.75 14.46 -3.54
N GLY A 169 -10.08 14.30 -3.50
CA GLY A 169 -11.01 15.42 -3.36
C GLY A 169 -10.87 16.23 -2.08
N TYR A 170 -10.17 15.73 -1.06
CA TYR A 170 -9.85 16.49 0.16
C TYR A 170 -8.76 17.56 -0.04
N ALA A 171 -7.97 17.46 -1.11
CA ALA A 171 -6.88 18.39 -1.44
C ALA A 171 -7.32 19.54 -2.36
N GLY A 172 -8.63 19.76 -2.58
CA GLY A 172 -9.11 20.88 -3.39
C GLY A 172 -8.90 22.25 -2.73
N LYS A 173 -8.42 23.24 -3.50
CA LYS A 173 -8.09 24.61 -3.04
C LYS A 173 -9.22 25.39 -2.35
N ASP A 174 -10.48 25.17 -2.75
CA ASP A 174 -11.55 26.14 -2.51
C ASP A 174 -12.71 25.68 -1.62
N GLN A 175 -12.64 24.54 -0.92
CA GLN A 175 -13.84 24.00 -0.29
C GLN A 175 -13.62 23.39 1.09
N ALA A 176 -14.64 23.60 1.94
CA ALA A 176 -14.88 22.80 3.12
C ALA A 176 -14.64 21.31 2.80
N GLN A 177 -13.96 20.61 3.69
CA GLN A 177 -13.57 19.21 3.52
C GLN A 177 -14.78 18.29 3.74
N SER A 178 -15.86 18.56 3.01
CA SER A 178 -17.09 17.78 3.07
C SER A 178 -16.80 16.34 2.66
N ARG A 179 -17.08 15.43 3.59
CA ARG A 179 -16.99 13.99 3.39
C ARG A 179 -17.89 13.52 2.24
N THR A 180 -19.03 14.16 2.00
CA THR A 180 -19.96 13.71 0.95
C THR A 180 -19.60 14.23 -0.44
N GLU A 181 -18.84 15.32 -0.52
CA GLU A 181 -18.50 15.97 -1.80
C GLU A 181 -17.09 15.64 -2.30
N HIS A 182 -16.20 15.10 -1.46
CA HIS A 182 -14.85 14.72 -1.89
C HIS A 182 -14.84 13.68 -3.03
N PRO A 183 -15.76 12.70 -3.14
CA PRO A 183 -15.73 11.75 -4.26
C PRO A 183 -15.96 12.46 -5.60
N GLN A 184 -16.93 13.39 -5.63
CA GLN A 184 -17.23 14.17 -6.83
C GLN A 184 -16.06 15.09 -7.21
N ARG A 185 -15.45 15.77 -6.23
CA ARG A 185 -14.27 16.61 -6.49
C ARG A 185 -13.07 15.82 -7.00
N GLY A 186 -12.81 14.66 -6.41
CA GLY A 186 -11.74 13.77 -6.84
C GLY A 186 -11.97 13.27 -8.28
N TYR A 187 -13.20 12.87 -8.61
CA TYR A 187 -13.60 12.53 -9.97
C TYR A 187 -13.35 13.68 -10.95
N GLU A 188 -13.77 14.90 -10.60
CA GLU A 188 -13.58 16.10 -11.43
C GLU A 188 -12.10 16.43 -11.68
N MET A 189 -11.24 16.18 -10.70
CA MET A 189 -9.79 16.37 -10.83
C MET A 189 -9.18 15.31 -11.76
N ILE A 190 -9.47 14.04 -11.51
CA ILE A 190 -8.87 12.91 -12.24
C ILE A 190 -9.34 12.86 -13.69
N ARG A 191 -10.62 13.12 -13.97
CA ARG A 191 -11.17 13.05 -15.34
C ARG A 191 -10.55 14.06 -16.32
N ARG A 192 -9.85 15.08 -15.80
CA ARG A 192 -9.15 16.11 -16.59
C ARG A 192 -7.71 15.72 -16.91
N LEU A 193 -7.20 14.63 -16.34
CA LEU A 193 -5.86 14.11 -16.56
C LEU A 193 -5.91 13.01 -17.62
N PRO A 194 -5.51 13.27 -18.89
CA PRO A 194 -5.66 12.32 -19.99
C PRO A 194 -4.83 11.04 -19.82
N ASP A 195 -3.76 11.11 -19.03
CA ASP A 195 -2.87 9.98 -18.77
C ASP A 195 -3.43 8.99 -17.73
N LEU A 196 -4.53 9.34 -17.04
CA LEU A 196 -5.16 8.47 -16.06
C LEU A 196 -6.41 7.79 -16.65
N PRO A 197 -6.64 6.49 -16.35
CA PRO A 197 -7.82 5.80 -16.83
C PRO A 197 -9.11 6.42 -16.27
N LEU A 198 -10.08 6.73 -17.13
CA LEU A 198 -11.40 7.25 -16.70
C LEU A 198 -12.11 6.29 -15.72
N LEU A 199 -11.90 4.99 -15.87
CA LEU A 199 -12.44 4.00 -14.94
C LEU A 199 -11.88 4.15 -13.52
N SER A 200 -10.65 4.62 -13.36
CA SER A 200 -10.07 4.95 -12.05
C SER A 200 -10.76 6.17 -11.42
N ALA A 201 -11.13 7.18 -12.21
CA ALA A 201 -11.93 8.31 -11.71
C ALA A 201 -13.27 7.83 -11.15
N HIS A 202 -13.90 6.84 -11.79
CA HIS A 202 -15.15 6.28 -11.28
C HIS A 202 -15.00 5.49 -9.98
N ILE A 203 -13.86 4.85 -9.75
CA ILE A 203 -13.56 4.26 -8.44
C ILE A 203 -13.56 5.37 -7.38
N VAL A 204 -12.89 6.50 -7.65
CA VAL A 204 -12.90 7.67 -6.76
C VAL A 204 -14.31 8.21 -6.54
N LEU A 205 -15.14 8.28 -7.58
CA LEU A 205 -16.51 8.77 -7.46
C LEU A 205 -17.39 7.84 -6.61
N GLU A 206 -17.19 6.53 -6.73
CA GLU A 206 -18.15 5.51 -6.28
C GLU A 206 -17.70 4.75 -5.01
N HIS A 207 -16.49 4.98 -4.48
CA HIS A 207 -15.95 4.18 -3.37
C HIS A 207 -16.73 4.28 -2.04
N HIS A 208 -17.65 5.24 -1.93
CA HIS A 208 -18.59 5.40 -0.82
C HIS A 208 -20.04 4.98 -1.16
N GLU A 209 -20.26 4.44 -2.36
CA GLU A 209 -21.54 3.87 -2.75
C GLU A 209 -21.75 2.51 -2.07
N GLU A 210 -23.02 2.16 -1.85
CA GLU A 210 -23.42 0.93 -1.16
C GLU A 210 -24.49 0.22 -1.96
N LEU A 211 -24.48 -1.12 -2.02
CA LEU A 211 -25.50 -1.89 -2.75
C LEU A 211 -26.95 -1.53 -2.34
N SER A 212 -27.16 -1.13 -1.09
CA SER A 212 -28.45 -0.69 -0.56
C SER A 212 -28.97 0.64 -1.13
N GLY A 213 -28.13 1.44 -1.80
CA GLY A 213 -28.46 2.80 -2.25
C GLY A 213 -28.38 3.86 -1.18
N LYS A 214 -27.86 3.53 0.02
CA LYS A 214 -27.64 4.50 1.11
C LYS A 214 -26.28 5.18 1.05
N GLY A 215 -25.42 4.74 0.12
CA GLY A 215 -24.13 5.36 -0.14
C GLY A 215 -24.26 6.70 -0.87
N PHE A 216 -23.12 7.32 -1.15
CA PHE A 216 -23.02 8.65 -1.75
C PHE A 216 -21.83 8.70 -2.72
N PRO A 217 -21.78 9.66 -3.68
CA PRO A 217 -22.67 10.82 -3.83
C PRO A 217 -23.92 10.60 -4.69
N ARG A 218 -24.06 9.47 -5.38
CA ARG A 218 -25.13 9.23 -6.36
C ARG A 218 -26.24 8.29 -5.86
N GLY A 219 -26.01 7.56 -4.77
CA GLY A 219 -27.01 6.67 -4.18
C GLY A 219 -27.30 5.45 -5.08
N LEU A 220 -26.24 4.92 -5.70
CA LEU A 220 -26.31 3.77 -6.62
C LEU A 220 -26.80 2.52 -5.90
N ARG A 221 -27.53 1.64 -6.60
CA ARG A 221 -28.09 0.42 -6.03
C ARG A 221 -27.62 -0.82 -6.76
N GLY A 222 -27.39 -1.88 -6.00
CA GLY A 222 -27.07 -3.21 -6.54
C GLY A 222 -25.92 -3.18 -7.56
N ASP A 223 -26.20 -3.68 -8.75
CA ASP A 223 -25.26 -3.81 -9.87
C ASP A 223 -24.77 -2.47 -10.45
N GLN A 224 -25.41 -1.35 -10.10
CA GLN A 224 -24.94 -0.01 -10.46
C GLN A 224 -23.64 0.36 -9.73
N VAL A 225 -23.36 -0.26 -8.58
CA VAL A 225 -22.10 -0.07 -7.85
C VAL A 225 -21.03 -0.97 -8.45
N ARG A 226 -20.05 -0.38 -9.14
CA ARG A 226 -19.00 -1.16 -9.80
C ARG A 226 -18.23 -2.00 -8.80
N LEU A 227 -17.88 -3.22 -9.21
CA LEU A 227 -17.05 -4.13 -8.40
C LEU A 227 -15.72 -3.48 -7.98
N SER A 228 -15.08 -2.70 -8.87
CA SER A 228 -13.84 -1.98 -8.53
C SER A 228 -14.04 -0.91 -7.44
N ALA A 229 -15.19 -0.24 -7.42
CA ALA A 229 -15.55 0.71 -6.38
C ALA A 229 -15.86 -0.02 -5.06
N GLN A 230 -16.55 -1.16 -5.11
CA GLN A 230 -16.76 -2.01 -3.94
C GLN A 230 -15.44 -2.50 -3.35
N ILE A 231 -14.48 -2.96 -4.16
CA ILE A 231 -13.15 -3.38 -3.68
C ILE A 231 -12.44 -2.22 -2.96
N CYS A 232 -12.45 -1.02 -3.55
CA CYS A 232 -11.88 0.16 -2.91
C CYS A 232 -12.62 0.53 -1.61
N GLY A 233 -13.95 0.45 -1.59
CA GLY A 233 -14.78 0.74 -0.43
C GLY A 233 -14.59 -0.26 0.72
N ILE A 234 -14.42 -1.55 0.40
CA ILE A 234 -14.07 -2.60 1.37
C ILE A 234 -12.71 -2.29 2.00
N ALA A 235 -11.69 -2.04 1.18
CA ALA A 235 -10.34 -1.71 1.66
C ALA A 235 -10.34 -0.42 2.51
N ASN A 236 -11.08 0.61 2.10
CA ASN A 236 -11.25 1.86 2.85
C ASN A 236 -11.93 1.63 4.20
N THR A 237 -13.05 0.90 4.20
CA THR A 237 -13.81 0.60 5.43
C THR A 237 -12.95 -0.19 6.41
N TYR A 238 -12.22 -1.18 5.91
CA TYR A 238 -11.31 -1.97 6.73
C TYR A 238 -10.19 -1.10 7.30
N ASP A 239 -9.47 -0.35 6.46
CA ASP A 239 -8.34 0.48 6.92
C ASP A 239 -8.80 1.50 7.97
N ARG A 240 -9.94 2.17 7.77
CA ARG A 240 -10.49 3.11 8.76
C ARG A 240 -10.88 2.43 10.07
N TYR A 241 -11.25 1.16 10.04
CA TYR A 241 -11.57 0.39 11.24
C TYR A 241 -10.32 0.01 12.03
N VAL A 242 -9.28 -0.49 11.35
CA VAL A 242 -8.07 -1.01 12.02
C VAL A 242 -7.00 0.05 12.27
N ASN A 243 -6.99 1.14 11.52
CA ASN A 243 -5.99 2.21 11.58
C ASN A 243 -6.59 3.61 11.83
N GLY A 244 -7.88 3.70 12.14
CA GLY A 244 -8.56 4.96 12.46
C GLY A 244 -8.25 5.49 13.86
N GLU A 245 -9.03 6.51 14.29
CA GLU A 245 -8.84 7.16 15.61
C GLU A 245 -9.06 6.20 16.79
N GLN A 246 -10.00 5.26 16.65
CA GLN A 246 -10.28 4.21 17.63
C GLN A 246 -10.06 2.85 16.95
N PRO A 247 -8.80 2.41 16.83
CA PRO A 247 -8.46 1.23 16.05
C PRO A 247 -8.98 -0.04 16.73
N GLY A 248 -9.77 -0.81 15.99
CA GLY A 248 -10.14 -2.18 16.37
C GLY A 248 -9.09 -3.20 15.91
N SER A 249 -9.21 -4.43 16.38
CA SER A 249 -8.32 -5.52 15.97
C SER A 249 -8.58 -5.96 14.52
N HIS A 250 -7.59 -6.61 13.91
CA HIS A 250 -7.71 -7.26 12.59
C HIS A 250 -8.97 -8.15 12.49
N LYS A 251 -9.22 -8.94 13.53
CA LYS A 251 -10.37 -9.85 13.62
C LYS A 251 -11.69 -9.08 13.61
N GLU A 252 -11.81 -8.05 14.44
CA GLU A 252 -13.02 -7.22 14.51
C GLU A 252 -13.24 -6.46 13.19
N GLY A 253 -12.17 -6.05 12.50
CA GLY A 253 -12.26 -5.47 11.16
C GLY A 253 -12.86 -6.42 10.12
N ILE A 254 -12.48 -7.71 10.15
CA ILE A 254 -13.09 -8.75 9.31
C ILE A 254 -14.56 -8.95 9.70
N GLU A 255 -14.88 -9.08 10.98
CA GLU A 255 -16.26 -9.22 11.47
C GLU A 255 -17.13 -8.02 11.04
N HIS A 256 -16.57 -6.81 11.10
CA HIS A 256 -17.23 -5.60 10.64
C HIS A 256 -17.55 -5.66 9.14
N LEU A 257 -16.61 -6.11 8.30
CA LEU A 257 -16.85 -6.30 6.86
C LEU A 257 -17.88 -7.38 6.56
N LEU A 258 -17.85 -8.50 7.30
CA LEU A 258 -18.83 -9.57 7.16
C LEU A 258 -20.26 -9.06 7.42
N SER A 259 -20.43 -8.16 8.39
CA SER A 259 -21.73 -7.53 8.67
C SER A 259 -22.29 -6.67 7.52
N LYS A 260 -21.44 -6.26 6.58
CA LYS A 260 -21.77 -5.39 5.44
C LYS A 260 -22.13 -6.14 4.16
N ILE A 261 -22.01 -7.47 4.14
CA ILE A 261 -22.38 -8.31 2.99
C ILE A 261 -23.86 -8.11 2.63
N LYS A 262 -24.17 -7.97 1.34
CA LYS A 262 -25.51 -7.71 0.77
C LYS A 262 -26.14 -6.36 1.14
N VAL A 263 -25.54 -5.59 2.06
CA VAL A 263 -25.98 -4.24 2.41
C VAL A 263 -25.11 -3.21 1.69
N SER A 264 -23.80 -3.26 1.92
CA SER A 264 -22.85 -2.32 1.32
C SER A 264 -22.07 -2.98 0.19
N TYR A 265 -21.76 -4.27 0.30
CA TYR A 265 -20.84 -4.97 -0.62
C TYR A 265 -21.32 -6.35 -1.05
N ASP A 266 -20.88 -6.76 -2.23
CA ASP A 266 -21.07 -8.11 -2.73
C ASP A 266 -20.27 -9.13 -1.90
N GLY A 267 -20.88 -10.28 -1.63
CA GLY A 267 -20.27 -11.31 -0.79
C GLY A 267 -19.01 -11.92 -1.40
N ALA A 268 -18.90 -12.01 -2.72
CA ALA A 268 -17.68 -12.48 -3.39
C ALA A 268 -16.54 -11.47 -3.24
N ALA A 269 -16.83 -10.18 -3.31
CA ALA A 269 -15.83 -9.12 -3.09
C ALA A 269 -15.28 -9.15 -1.65
N VAL A 270 -16.16 -9.34 -0.64
CA VAL A 270 -15.72 -9.44 0.77
C VAL A 270 -14.90 -10.72 1.01
N ARG A 271 -15.30 -11.86 0.43
CA ARG A 271 -14.51 -13.11 0.54
C ARG A 271 -13.12 -12.97 -0.11
N ALA A 272 -13.04 -12.34 -1.28
CA ALA A 272 -11.76 -12.04 -1.93
C ALA A 272 -10.86 -11.18 -1.04
N PHE A 273 -11.42 -10.19 -0.35
CA PHE A 273 -10.66 -9.37 0.60
C PHE A 273 -10.13 -10.20 1.77
N ILE A 274 -10.98 -11.03 2.39
CA ILE A 274 -10.59 -11.87 3.53
C ILE A 274 -9.46 -12.82 3.13
N GLN A 275 -9.55 -13.45 1.96
CA GLN A 275 -8.48 -14.29 1.44
C GLN A 275 -7.18 -13.49 1.28
N ALA A 276 -7.24 -12.30 0.68
CA ALA A 276 -6.06 -11.46 0.45
C ALA A 276 -5.33 -11.02 1.73
N VAL A 277 -6.02 -10.91 2.87
CA VAL A 277 -5.41 -10.51 4.16
C VAL A 277 -5.11 -11.67 5.10
N SER A 278 -5.49 -12.90 4.71
CA SER A 278 -5.22 -14.13 5.48
C SER A 278 -4.02 -14.92 4.94
N GLU A 279 -3.57 -14.61 3.72
CA GLU A 279 -2.33 -15.08 3.10
C GLU A 279 -1.11 -14.33 3.63
#